data_AF-S4PZK7-F1
#
_entry.id   AF-S4PZK7-F1
#
_cell.length_a   1.000
_cell.length_b   1.000
_cell.length_c   1.000
_cell.angle_alpha   90.00
_cell.angle_beta   90.00
_cell.angle_gamma   90.00
#
_symmetry.space_group_name_H-M   'P 1'
#
loop_
_entity.id
_entity.type
_entity.pdbx_description
1 polymer ?
#
loop_
_entity_poly.entity_id
_entity_poly.type
_entity_poly.pdbx_seq_one_letter_code
_entity_poly.pdbx_strand_id
1 'polypeptide(L)' 'MGERDLLKPVLTNDFGATLHFGRVRMKPGKPSTFATCEFQGKTKFIFALPGNPVSAYVCCLLFVIRALRQ' A
#
# COMPACT_ATOMS: atom_id res chain seq x y z
N MET A 1 -13.29 0.29 6.60
CA MET A 1 -13.07 0.52 5.16
C MET A 1 -14.28 1.28 4.69
N GLY A 2 -14.08 2.41 4.03
CA GLY A 2 -15.21 3.15 3.48
C GLY A 2 -15.75 2.40 2.26
N GLU A 3 -17.02 2.58 1.95
CA GLU A 3 -17.66 2.04 0.74
C GLU A 3 -16.95 2.46 -0.56
N ARG A 4 -16.08 3.49 -0.49
CA ARG A 4 -15.28 4.02 -1.59
C ARG A 4 -13.80 3.62 -1.56
N ASP A 5 -13.42 2.59 -0.79
CA ASP A 5 -12.06 2.04 -0.84
C ASP A 5 -11.86 1.16 -2.08
N LEU A 6 -11.80 1.81 -3.24
CA LEU A 6 -11.69 1.18 -4.55
C LEU A 6 -10.26 0.72 -4.88
N LEU A 7 -9.28 1.13 -4.08
CA LEU A 7 -7.87 0.94 -4.39
C LEU A 7 -7.51 -0.56 -4.40
N LYS A 8 -8.02 -1.34 -3.45
CA LYS A 8 -7.75 -2.80 -3.40
C LYS A 8 -8.41 -3.55 -4.56
N PRO A 9 -9.71 -3.37 -4.84
CA PRO A 9 -10.33 -3.95 -6.03
C PRO A 9 -9.60 -3.60 -7.33
N VAL A 10 -9.22 -2.34 -7.54
CA VAL A 10 -8.50 -1.93 -8.76
C VAL A 10 -7.16 -2.64 -8.85
N LEU A 11 -6.39 -2.68 -7.76
CA LEU A 11 -5.10 -3.37 -7.75
C LEU A 11 -5.25 -4.86 -8.05
N THR A 12 -6.18 -5.56 -7.41
CA THR A 12 -6.32 -7.02 -7.60
C THR A 12 -6.97 -7.39 -8.92
N ASN A 13 -8.05 -6.70 -9.30
CA ASN A 13 -8.90 -7.10 -10.42
C ASN A 13 -8.38 -6.55 -11.75
N ASP A 14 -7.94 -5.30 -11.79
CA ASP A 14 -7.56 -4.62 -13.04
C ASP A 14 -6.07 -4.78 -13.34
N PHE A 15 -5.24 -4.85 -12.29
CA PHE A 15 -3.78 -4.93 -12.41
C PHE A 15 -3.19 -6.29 -12.03
N GLY A 16 -4.01 -7.27 -11.62
CA GLY A 16 -3.53 -8.58 -11.18
C GLY A 16 -2.52 -8.51 -10.03
N ALA A 17 -2.58 -7.45 -9.21
CA ALA A 17 -1.61 -7.22 -8.16
C ALA A 17 -1.77 -8.24 -7.03
N THR A 18 -0.64 -8.72 -6.51
CA THR A 18 -0.57 -9.51 -5.30
C THR A 18 -0.61 -8.59 -4.09
N LEU A 19 -1.66 -8.72 -3.27
CA LEU A 19 -1.79 -7.99 -2.02
C LEU A 19 -1.04 -8.73 -0.90
N HIS A 20 0.06 -8.17 -0.40
CA HIS A 20 0.85 -8.77 0.68
C HIS A 20 0.21 -8.54 2.05
N PHE A 21 -0.29 -7.33 2.26
CA PHE A 21 -1.11 -7.01 3.42
C PHE A 21 -2.05 -5.85 3.11
N GLY A 22 -3.25 -5.90 3.69
CA GLY A 22 -4.24 -4.83 3.60
C GLY A 22 -4.42 -4.01 4.88
N ARG A 23 -3.88 -4.49 6.00
CA ARG A 23 -3.92 -3.84 7.31
C ARG A 23 -2.70 -4.29 8.11
N VAL A 24 -2.20 -3.41 8.96
CA VAL A 24 -1.08 -3.69 9.87
C VAL A 24 -1.53 -3.42 11.30
N ARG A 25 -1.15 -4.29 12.25
CA ARG A 25 -1.41 -4.07 13.67
C ARG A 25 -0.45 -3.01 14.22
N MET A 26 -0.74 -1.74 13.91
CA MET A 26 0.07 -0.58 14.31
C MET A 26 -0.79 0.65 14.60
N LYS A 27 -0.21 1.63 15.31
CA LYS A 27 -0.80 2.96 15.52
C LYS A 27 0.29 4.04 15.47
N PRO A 28 0.12 5.11 14.67
CA PRO A 28 -0.87 5.27 13.61
C PRO A 28 -0.61 4.30 12.44
N GLY A 29 -1.53 4.15 11.48
CA GLY A 29 -1.24 3.39 10.25
C GLY A 29 -1.99 2.06 10.01
N LYS A 30 -3.02 1.75 10.81
CA LYS A 30 -3.80 0.49 10.66
C LYS A 30 -4.21 0.13 9.22
N PRO A 31 -4.70 1.05 8.36
CA PRO A 31 -5.16 0.70 7.01
C PRO A 31 -4.06 0.65 5.95
N SER A 32 -2.77 0.80 6.33
CA SER A 32 -1.67 0.71 5.38
C SER A 32 -1.68 -0.62 4.62
N THR A 33 -1.47 -0.52 3.31
CA THR A 33 -1.58 -1.63 2.37
C THR A 33 -0.33 -1.68 1.49
N PHE A 34 0.16 -2.88 1.21
CA PHE A 34 1.28 -3.13 0.31
C PHE A 34 0.92 -4.20 -0.70
N ALA A 35 1.26 -3.93 -1.96
CA ALA A 35 1.02 -4.82 -3.08
C ALA A 35 2.19 -4.79 -4.07
N THR A 36 2.30 -5.84 -4.86
CA THR A 36 3.19 -5.91 -6.02
C THR A 36 2.41 -6.28 -7.26
N CYS A 37 2.76 -5.70 -8.42
CA CYS A 37 2.23 -6.13 -9.70
C CYS A 37 3.33 -6.15 -10.76
N GLU A 38 3.13 -6.95 -11.81
CA GLU A 38 3.94 -6.88 -13.01
C GLU A 38 3.32 -5.84 -13.95
N PHE A 39 4.10 -4.82 -14.31
CA PHE A 39 3.66 -3.80 -15.25
C PHE A 39 4.77 -3.52 -16.25
N GLN A 40 4.49 -3.77 -17.54
CA GLN A 40 5.44 -3.63 -18.64
C GLN A 40 6.73 -4.45 -18.42
N GLY A 41 6.59 -5.71 -17.98
CA GLY A 41 7.71 -6.62 -17.76
C GLY A 41 8.63 -6.24 -16.58
N LYS A 42 8.14 -5.40 -15.67
CA LYS A 42 8.87 -5.02 -14.44
C LYS A 42 7.95 -5.12 -13.24
N THR A 43 8.46 -5.68 -12.16
CA THR A 43 7.81 -5.67 -10.85
C THR A 43 7.70 -4.24 -10.32
N LYS A 44 6.50 -3.85 -9.93
CA LYS A 44 6.19 -2.57 -9.27
C LYS A 44 5.78 -2.81 -7.84
N PHE A 45 6.28 -1.96 -6.95
CA PHE A 45 5.94 -1.95 -5.53
C PHE A 45 4.96 -0.81 -5.26
N ILE A 46 3.82 -1.13 -4.65
CA ILE A 46 2.72 -0.18 -4.46
C ILE A 46 2.43 -0.06 -2.96
N PHE A 47 2.61 1.14 -2.43
CA PHE A 47 2.32 1.49 -1.04
C PHE A 47 1.06 2.37 -0.97
N ALA A 48 -0.04 1.80 -0.50
CA ALA A 48 -1.26 2.54 -0.21
C ALA A 48 -1.25 3.01 1.24
N LEU A 49 -0.89 4.29 1.42
CA LEU A 49 -0.78 4.92 2.74
C LEU A 49 -2.15 5.43 3.23
N PRO A 50 -2.35 5.56 4.55
CA PRO A 50 -3.59 6.10 5.11
C PRO A 50 -3.80 7.56 4.71
N GLY A 51 -5.06 7.97 4.49
CA GLY A 51 -5.39 9.36 4.15
C GLY A 51 -5.19 10.38 5.29
N ASN A 52 -5.00 9.92 6.53
CA ASN A 52 -4.66 10.81 7.64
C ASN A 52 -3.20 11.29 7.52
N PRO A 53 -2.90 12.61 7.53
CA PRO A 53 -1.56 13.13 7.25
C PRO A 53 -0.45 12.59 8.16
N VAL A 54 -0.72 12.52 9.47
CA VAL A 54 0.25 11.98 10.45
C VAL A 54 0.52 10.51 10.17
N SER A 55 -0.53 9.75 9.90
CA SER A 55 -0.43 8.33 9.56
C SER A 55 0.34 8.11 8.25
N ALA A 56 0.10 8.94 7.24
CA ALA A 56 0.81 8.89 5.96
C ALA A 56 2.32 9.14 6.16
N TYR A 57 2.68 10.19 6.90
CA TYR A 57 4.08 10.52 7.18
C TYR A 57 4.81 9.38 7.91
N VAL A 58 4.21 8.86 8.99
CA VAL A 58 4.78 7.74 9.76
C VAL A 58 4.95 6.49 8.90
N CYS A 59 3.94 6.11 8.12
CA CYS A 59 4.01 4.92 7.26
C CYS A 59 4.98 5.10 6.09
N CYS A 60 5.16 6.33 5.57
CA CYS A 60 6.17 6.63 4.56
C CYS A 60 7.58 6.35 5.12
N LEU A 61 7.90 6.85 6.32
CA LEU A 61 9.19 6.63 6.96
C LEU A 61 9.47 5.15 7.27
N LEU A 62 8.45 4.41 7.72
CA LEU A 62 8.60 3.01 8.12
C LEU A 62 8.68 2.05 6.94
N PHE A 63 7.91 2.29 5.86
CA PHE A 63 7.81 1.34 4.74
C PHE A 63 8.50 1.86 3.49
N VAL A 64 8.10 3.04 3.00
CA VAL A 64 8.52 3.56 1.69
C VAL A 64 10.01 3.91 1.70
N ILE A 65 10.45 4.71 2.67
CA ILE A 65 11.87 5.12 2.77
C ILE A 65 12.78 3.92 3.02
N ARG A 66 12.30 2.90 3.74
CA ARG A 66 13.06 1.67 3.95
C ARG A 66 13.18 0.85 2.66
N ALA A 67 12.12 0.73 1.88
CA ALA A 67 12.14 0.03 0.61
C ALA A 67 13.03 0.73 -0.44
N LEU A 68 13.07 2.07 -0.46
CA LEU A 68 13.91 2.85 -1.38
C LEU A 68 15.41 2.80 -1.06
N ARG A 69 15.79 2.31 0.13
CA ARG A 69 17.19 2.23 0.59
C ARG A 69 17.78 0.83 0.48
N GLN A 70 17.01 -0.15 0.00
CA GLN A 70 17.50 -1.48 -0.33
C GLN A 70 18.06 -1.50 -1.75
#